data_AF-A0A8T5UAV2-F1
#
_entry.id   AF-A0A8T5UAV2-F1
#
_cell.length_a   1.000
_cell.length_b   1.000
_cell.length_c   1.000
_cell.angle_alpha   90.00
_cell.angle_beta   90.00
_cell.angle_gamma   90.00
#
_symmetry.space_group_name_H-M   'P 1'
#
loop_
_entity.id
_entity.type
_entity.pdbx_description
1 polymer ?
#
loop_
_entity_poly.entity_id
_entity_poly.type
_entity_poly.pdbx_seq_one_letter_code
_entity_poly.pdbx_strand_id
1 'polypeptide(L)'
;MFQQAGRGYDMAITQFSPEGRLFQVEYAIEAVRRGTTAIVCRNNNSVVFTVEKKSSELQEIIGSEKIFKVDDHIGVAIAGLT
;
A
#
# COMPACT_ATOMS: atom_id res chain seq x y z
N MET A 1 37.52 -12.73 -7.13
CA MET A 1 36.07 -12.85 -6.85
C MET A 1 35.54 -11.45 -6.62
N PHE A 2 34.73 -10.92 -7.55
CA PHE A 2 34.09 -9.63 -7.34
C PHE A 2 32.90 -9.84 -6.39
N GLN A 3 33.07 -9.46 -5.14
CA GLN A 3 31.97 -9.38 -4.20
C GLN A 3 31.04 -8.28 -4.73
N GLN A 4 29.83 -8.67 -5.14
CA GLN A 4 28.82 -7.76 -5.66
C GLN A 4 28.27 -6.93 -4.48
N ALA A 5 29.06 -5.98 -4.00
CA ALA A 5 28.69 -5.06 -2.93
C ALA A 5 27.56 -4.16 -3.45
N GLY A 6 26.33 -4.45 -3.02
CA GLY A 6 25.15 -3.62 -3.26
C GLY A 6 23.94 -4.33 -3.87
N ARG A 7 24.11 -5.43 -4.63
CA ARG A 7 22.96 -6.09 -5.30
C ARG A 7 22.43 -7.36 -4.64
N GLY A 8 23.24 -8.04 -3.82
CA GLY A 8 22.85 -9.33 -3.24
C GLY A 8 21.66 -9.22 -2.28
N TYR A 9 21.79 -8.35 -1.27
CA TYR A 9 20.76 -8.15 -0.24
C TYR A 9 19.52 -7.41 -0.77
N ASP A 10 19.69 -6.62 -1.81
CA ASP A 10 18.64 -5.73 -2.33
C ASP A 10 17.57 -6.49 -3.13
N MET A 11 17.97 -7.55 -3.82
CA MET A 11 17.05 -8.38 -4.63
C MET A 11 16.55 -9.62 -3.89
N ALA A 12 17.14 -9.97 -2.74
CA ALA A 12 16.74 -11.12 -1.96
C ALA A 12 15.53 -10.77 -1.06
N ILE A 13 14.46 -11.55 -1.17
CA ILE A 13 13.14 -11.22 -0.57
C ILE A 13 13.17 -11.20 0.96
N THR A 14 13.83 -12.20 1.58
CA THR A 14 13.82 -12.43 3.03
C THR A 14 15.20 -12.30 3.66
N GLN A 15 16.16 -11.69 2.96
CA GLN A 15 17.53 -11.55 3.45
C GLN A 15 17.72 -10.17 4.08
N PHE A 16 18.22 -10.15 5.31
CA PHE A 16 18.62 -8.91 5.97
C PHE A 16 19.89 -8.34 5.35
N SER A 17 19.94 -7.03 5.15
CA SER A 17 21.15 -6.29 4.83
C SER A 17 22.15 -6.35 6.01
N PRO A 18 23.43 -6.02 5.81
CA PRO A 18 24.40 -5.92 6.91
C PRO A 18 23.96 -4.98 8.05
N GLU A 19 23.11 -4.01 7.74
CA GLU A 19 22.53 -3.04 8.67
C GLU A 19 21.21 -3.54 9.30
N GLY A 20 20.78 -4.76 9.01
CA GLY A 20 19.56 -5.37 9.54
C GLY A 20 18.27 -4.94 8.84
N ARG A 21 18.35 -4.41 7.62
CA ARG A 21 17.18 -3.91 6.86
C ARG A 21 16.65 -4.95 5.89
N LEU A 22 15.35 -4.87 5.58
CA LEU A 22 14.70 -5.64 4.52
C LEU A 22 14.30 -4.71 3.38
N PHE A 23 15.19 -4.54 2.41
CA PHE A 23 15.01 -3.55 1.33
C PHE A 23 13.73 -3.78 0.52
N GLN A 24 13.31 -5.03 0.30
CA GLN A 24 12.05 -5.34 -0.40
C GLN A 24 10.81 -4.83 0.35
N VAL A 25 10.81 -4.81 1.69
CA VAL A 25 9.70 -4.23 2.48
C VAL A 25 9.68 -2.71 2.34
N GLU A 26 10.85 -2.08 2.35
CA GLU A 26 10.95 -0.63 2.17
C GLU A 26 10.50 -0.20 0.78
N TYR A 27 10.82 -0.97 -0.27
CA TYR A 27 10.32 -0.74 -1.61
C TYR A 27 8.82 -0.92 -1.72
N ALA A 28 8.24 -1.89 -1.02
CA ALA A 28 6.79 -2.06 -0.96
C ALA A 28 6.12 -0.82 -0.33
N ILE A 29 6.71 -0.23 0.71
CA ILE A 29 6.22 1.02 1.32
C ILE A 29 6.27 2.17 0.31
N GLU A 30 7.37 2.31 -0.46
CA GLU A 30 7.45 3.34 -1.51
C GLU A 30 6.44 3.12 -2.63
N ALA A 31 6.12 1.86 -2.99
CA ALA A 31 5.07 1.56 -3.94
C ALA A 31 3.69 2.00 -3.41
N VAL A 32 3.42 1.82 -2.11
CA VAL A 32 2.18 2.30 -1.47
C VAL A 32 2.06 3.82 -1.57
N ARG A 33 3.16 4.57 -1.37
CA ARG A 33 3.17 6.04 -1.45
C ARG A 33 2.85 6.60 -2.84
N ARG A 34 3.01 5.81 -3.90
CA ARG A 34 2.66 6.20 -5.28
C ARG A 34 1.17 6.01 -5.59
N GLY A 35 0.43 5.33 -4.73
CA GLY A 35 -1.02 5.14 -4.86
C GLY A 35 -1.83 6.39 -4.51
N THR A 36 -3.16 6.29 -4.64
CA THR A 36 -4.06 7.36 -4.19
C THR A 36 -4.25 7.33 -2.68
N THR A 37 -4.57 8.49 -2.11
CA THR A 37 -4.66 8.66 -0.66
C THR A 37 -5.92 8.02 -0.09
N ALA A 38 -5.79 7.36 1.06
CA ALA A 38 -6.91 6.95 1.91
C ALA A 38 -6.75 7.55 3.31
N ILE A 39 -7.84 8.06 3.87
CA ILE A 39 -7.92 8.67 5.20
C ILE A 39 -9.03 7.96 5.98
N VAL A 40 -8.75 7.66 7.24
CA VAL A 40 -9.74 7.10 8.17
C VAL A 40 -9.73 7.92 9.44
N CYS A 41 -10.90 8.45 9.78
CA CYS A 41 -11.10 9.24 11.00
C CYS A 41 -12.04 8.48 11.93
N ARG A 42 -11.71 8.43 13.22
CA ARG A 42 -12.51 7.76 14.24
C ARG A 42 -12.86 8.73 15.36
N ASN A 43 -14.07 8.61 15.89
CA ASN A 43 -14.44 9.13 17.20
C ASN A 43 -14.89 7.99 18.14
N ASN A 44 -15.45 8.32 19.30
CA ASN A 44 -15.86 7.34 20.30
C ASN A 44 -16.97 6.38 19.83
N ASN A 45 -17.74 6.78 18.80
CA ASN A 45 -18.98 6.11 18.39
C ASN A 45 -18.98 5.67 16.93
N SER A 46 -18.10 6.21 16.09
CA SER A 46 -18.09 5.97 14.65
C SER A 46 -16.70 6.07 14.03
N VAL A 47 -16.59 5.47 12.85
CA VAL A 47 -15.42 5.54 11.96
C VAL A 47 -15.91 6.00 10.59
N VAL A 48 -15.17 6.91 9.97
CA VAL A 48 -15.43 7.42 8.62
C VAL A 48 -14.22 7.13 7.75
N PHE A 49 -14.47 6.52 6.60
CA PHE A 49 -13.47 6.24 5.57
C PHE A 49 -13.61 7.26 4.44
N THR A 50 -12.49 7.73 3.90
CA THR A 50 -12.45 8.63 2.75
C THR A 50 -11.28 8.24 1.86
N VAL A 51 -11.54 8.10 0.57
CA VAL A 51 -10.53 7.68 -0.41
C VAL A 51 -10.53 8.63 -1.59
N GLU A 52 -9.34 8.93 -2.10
CA GLU A 52 -9.19 9.64 -3.36
C GLU A 52 -9.43 8.67 -4.52
N LYS A 53 -10.42 9.01 -5.36
CA LYS A 53 -10.76 8.27 -6.58
C LYS A 53 -10.45 9.15 -7.79
N LYS A 54 -9.39 8.80 -8.52
CA LYS A 54 -9.08 9.41 -9.82
C LYS A 54 -9.79 8.61 -10.91
N SER A 55 -10.66 9.26 -11.69
CA SER A 55 -11.33 8.65 -12.83
C SER A 55 -10.99 9.42 -14.10
N SER A 56 -10.80 8.71 -15.22
CA SER A 56 -10.78 9.33 -16.55
C SER A 56 -12.19 9.30 -17.17
N GLU A 57 -12.44 10.16 -18.16
CA GLU A 57 -13.76 10.28 -18.81
C GLU A 57 -14.25 8.99 -19.46
N LEU A 58 -13.32 8.12 -19.87
CA LEU A 58 -13.62 6.84 -20.52
C LEU A 58 -13.60 5.66 -19.54
N GLN A 59 -13.28 5.90 -18.26
CA GLN A 59 -13.20 4.84 -17.26
C GLN A 59 -14.59 4.50 -16.73
N GLU A 60 -14.95 3.23 -16.77
CA GLU A 60 -16.15 2.76 -16.08
C GLU A 60 -16.03 3.02 -14.58
N ILE A 61 -17.07 3.62 -14.00
CA ILE A 61 -17.10 3.98 -12.58
C ILE A 61 -17.19 2.73 -11.69
N ILE A 62 -17.74 1.65 -12.24
CA ILE A 62 -17.94 0.35 -11.60
C ILE A 62 -16.59 -0.37 -11.52
N GLY A 63 -16.16 -0.79 -10.33
CA GLY A 63 -14.92 -1.55 -10.12
C GLY A 63 -13.71 -0.74 -9.63
N SER A 64 -13.78 0.59 -9.60
CA SER A 64 -12.76 1.45 -8.98
C SER A 64 -13.06 1.77 -7.52
N GLU A 65 -13.67 0.83 -6.80
CA GLU A 65 -13.93 0.93 -5.37
C GLU A 65 -12.65 0.68 -4.57
N LYS A 66 -12.47 1.48 -3.51
CA LYS A 66 -11.34 1.35 -2.59
C LYS A 66 -11.77 1.13 -1.15
N ILE A 67 -13.08 1.14 -0.89
CA ILE A 67 -13.66 0.87 0.42
C ILE A 67 -14.46 -0.41 0.29
N PHE A 68 -14.15 -1.39 1.12
CA PHE A 68 -14.75 -2.72 1.08
C PHE A 68 -15.36 -3.06 2.43
N LYS A 69 -16.56 -3.65 2.40
CA LYS A 69 -17.15 -4.30 3.57
C LYS A 69 -16.54 -5.69 3.72
N VAL A 70 -15.85 -5.93 4.83
CA VAL A 70 -15.32 -7.26 5.17
C VAL A 70 -16.34 -8.04 5.98
N ASP A 71 -17.04 -7.36 6.89
CA ASP A 71 -18.12 -7.93 7.70
C ASP A 71 -19.14 -6.82 8.08
N ASP A 72 -20.25 -7.18 8.71
CA ASP A 72 -21.29 -6.25 9.16
C ASP A 72 -20.77 -5.10 10.04
N HIS A 73 -19.66 -5.33 10.75
CA HIS A 73 -19.05 -4.36 11.66
C HIS A 73 -17.62 -3.98 11.26
N ILE A 74 -17.12 -4.42 10.09
CA ILE A 74 -15.73 -4.22 9.65
C ILE A 74 -15.70 -3.70 8.21
N GLY A 75 -15.12 -2.52 8.04
CA GLY A 75 -14.79 -1.92 6.75
C GLY A 75 -13.28 -1.73 6.58
N VAL A 76 -12.81 -1.76 5.34
CA VAL A 76 -11.41 -1.54 4.97
C VAL A 76 -11.33 -0.51 3.86
N ALA A 77 -10.37 0.41 3.95
CA ALA A 77 -9.97 1.29 2.86
C ALA A 77 -8.55 0.94 2.40
N ILE A 78 -8.32 0.89 1.09
CA ILE A 78 -7.03 0.49 0.51
C ILE A 78 -6.31 1.71 -0.08
N ALA A 79 -5.04 1.87 0.29
CA ALA A 79 -4.08 2.78 -0.34
C ALA A 79 -2.94 2.00 -1.00
N GLY A 80 -2.31 2.58 -2.00
CA GLY A 80 -1.23 1.95 -2.77
C GLY A 80 -1.64 1.51 -4.17
N LEU A 81 -0.94 0.50 -4.68
CA LEU A 81 -1.15 -0.03 -6.03
C LEU A 81 -2.49 -0.79 -6.08
N THR A 82 -3.39 -0.33 -6.94
CA THR A 82 -4.76 -0.85 -7.14
C THR A 82 -5.08 -0.85 -8.62
#